data_AF-A0AAU1UPS7-F1
#
_entry.id   AF-A0AAU1UPS7-F1
#
_cell.length_a   1.000
_cell.length_b   1.000
_cell.length_c   1.000
_cell.angle_alpha   90.00
_cell.angle_beta   90.00
_cell.angle_gamma   90.00
#
_symmetry.space_group_name_H-M   'P 1'
#
loop_
_entity.id
_entity.type
_entity.pdbx_description
1 polymer ?
#
loop_
_entity_poly.entity_id
_entity_poly.type
_entity_poly.pdbx_seq_one_letter_code
_entity_poly.pdbx_strand_id
1 'polypeptide(L)' 'MDVITTQAGPVHVGLPETEPEPVRGCDACGALHRERGVARRDGNLSGVTDCNIAMRSHHQAAER' A
#
# COMPACT_ATOMS: atom_id res chain seq x y z
N MET A 1 -12.06 -23.52 35.57
CA MET A 1 -12.50 -23.47 34.17
C MET A 1 -11.24 -23.30 33.35
N ASP A 2 -10.75 -24.37 32.75
CA ASP A 2 -9.51 -24.33 31.97
C ASP A 2 -9.81 -23.81 30.56
N VAL A 3 -9.20 -22.69 30.18
CA VAL A 3 -9.24 -22.17 28.81
C VAL A 3 -8.34 -23.06 27.95
N ILE A 4 -8.97 -23.88 27.12
CA ILE A 4 -8.28 -24.66 26.10
C ILE A 4 -8.14 -23.76 24.86
N THR A 5 -6.96 -23.17 24.66
CA THR A 5 -6.64 -22.47 23.41
C THR A 5 -6.07 -23.48 22.41
N THR A 6 -6.89 -23.92 21.46
CA THR A 6 -6.39 -24.70 20.31
C THR A 6 -5.63 -23.76 19.38
N GLN A 7 -4.33 -23.97 19.21
CA GLN A 7 -3.55 -23.22 18.22
C GLN A 7 -3.92 -23.70 16.82
N ALA A 8 -4.55 -22.84 16.03
CA ALA A 8 -4.77 -23.10 14.61
C ALA A 8 -3.42 -23.15 13.88
N GLY A 9 -3.37 -23.88 12.76
CA GLY A 9 -2.17 -23.95 11.92
C GLY A 9 -1.77 -22.56 11.37
N PRO A 10 -0.53 -22.42 10.85
CA PRO A 10 -0.04 -21.16 10.32
C PRO A 10 -0.94 -20.62 9.20
N VAL A 11 -1.22 -19.31 9.23
CA VAL A 11 -1.90 -18.63 8.13
C VAL A 11 -0.90 -18.35 7.02
N HIS A 12 -1.21 -18.80 5.81
CA HIS A 12 -0.45 -18.45 4.62
C HIS A 12 -0.95 -17.13 4.05
N VAL A 13 -0.07 -16.13 4.01
CA VAL A 13 -0.34 -14.83 3.39
C VAL A 13 0.46 -14.74 2.09
N GLY A 14 -0.16 -14.22 1.04
CA GLY A 14 0.51 -13.97 -0.24
C GLY A 14 1.61 -12.91 -0.12
N LEU A 15 2.46 -12.84 -1.13
CA LEU A 15 3.42 -11.74 -1.24
C LEU A 15 2.69 -10.41 -1.45
N PRO A 16 3.25 -9.29 -0.94
CA PRO A 16 2.70 -7.97 -1.22
C PRO A 16 2.64 -7.71 -2.72
N GLU A 17 1.58 -7.04 -3.15
CA GLU A 17 1.47 -6.54 -4.53
C GLU A 17 2.59 -5.55 -4.84
N THR A 18 3.01 -5.52 -6.11
CA THR A 18 3.96 -4.54 -6.61
C THR A 18 3.50 -3.11 -6.33
N GLU A 19 4.48 -2.23 -6.13
CA GLU A 19 4.27 -0.80 -5.96
C GLU A 19 3.57 -0.22 -7.21
N PRO A 20 2.48 0.56 -7.07
CA PRO A 20 1.78 1.12 -8.21
C PRO A 20 2.62 2.20 -8.92
N GLU A 21 2.54 2.21 -10.24
CA GLU A 21 3.18 3.22 -11.09
C GLU A 21 2.26 4.41 -11.36
N PRO A 22 2.78 5.64 -11.38
CA PRO A 22 1.95 6.81 -11.68
C PRO A 22 1.53 6.85 -13.15
N VAL A 23 0.27 7.18 -13.41
CA VAL A 23 -0.23 7.43 -14.77
C VAL A 23 0.42 8.70 -15.32
N ARG A 24 0.98 8.61 -16.53
CA ARG A 24 1.63 9.74 -17.20
C ARG A 24 0.62 10.89 -17.39
N GLY A 25 1.01 12.07 -16.95
CA GLY A 25 0.19 13.29 -17.07
C GLY A 25 -0.94 13.41 -16.05
N CYS A 26 -1.07 12.47 -15.11
CA CYS A 26 -1.98 12.62 -13.98
C CYS A 26 -1.27 13.37 -12.84
N ASP A 27 -1.77 14.57 -12.51
CA ASP A 27 -1.20 15.40 -11.46
C ASP A 27 -1.29 14.75 -10.07
N ALA A 28 -2.38 14.04 -9.77
CA ALA A 28 -2.57 13.33 -8.51
C ALA A 28 -1.55 12.19 -8.35
N CYS A 29 -1.37 11.38 -9.40
CA CYS A 29 -0.36 10.32 -9.40
C CYS A 29 1.06 10.89 -9.29
N GLY A 30 1.34 12.01 -9.97
CA GLY A 30 2.62 12.71 -9.88
C GLY A 30 2.91 13.23 -8.46
N ALA A 31 1.90 13.78 -7.78
CA ALA A 31 2.02 14.23 -6.38
C ALA A 31 2.32 13.05 -5.44
N LEU A 32 1.50 12.00 -5.50
CA LEU A 32 1.69 10.80 -4.68
C LEU A 32 3.05 10.13 -4.91
N HIS A 33 3.53 10.09 -6.16
CA HIS A 33 4.85 9.53 -6.47
C HIS A 33 5.99 10.34 -5.82
N ARG A 34 5.90 11.68 -5.85
CA ARG A 34 6.89 12.55 -5.19
C ARG A 34 6.88 12.39 -3.68
N GLU A 35 5.69 12.40 -3.08
CA GLU A 35 5.51 12.22 -1.62
C GLU A 35 6.03 10.86 -1.16
N ARG A 36 5.74 9.80 -1.92
CA ARG A 36 6.28 8.46 -1.69
C ARG A 36 7.81 8.45 -1.72
N GLY A 37 8.42 9.17 -2.66
CA GLY A 37 9.88 9.32 -2.75
C GLY A 37 10.49 10.10 -1.56
N VAL A 38 9.78 11.07 -1.00
CA VAL A 38 10.17 11.75 0.25
C VAL A 38 10.06 10.78 1.42
N ALA A 39 8.91 10.13 1.60
CA ALA A 39 8.68 9.18 2.67
C ALA A 39 9.73 8.06 2.69
N ARG A 40 10.12 7.55 1.52
CA ARG A 40 11.18 6.54 1.40
C ARG A 40 12.55 7.06 1.82
N ARG A 41 12.90 8.30 1.45
CA ARG A 41 14.16 8.94 1.85
C ARG A 41 14.24 9.17 3.35
N ASP A 42 13.10 9.47 3.98
CA ASP A 42 13.01 9.74 5.42
C ASP A 42 12.86 8.45 6.27
N GLY A 43 12.80 7.28 5.63
CA GLY A 43 12.57 5.99 6.31
C GLY A 43 11.12 5.79 6.80
N ASN A 44 10.19 6.66 6.39
CA ASN A 44 8.78 6.56 6.70
C ASN A 44 8.07 5.52 5.81
N LEU A 45 8.24 4.24 6.12
CA LEU A 45 7.65 3.14 5.35
C LEU A 45 6.12 3.05 5.46
N SER A 46 5.53 3.59 6.54
CA SER A 46 4.07 3.74 6.63
C SER A 46 3.58 4.73 5.57
N GLY A 47 4.23 5.88 5.44
CA GLY A 47 3.89 6.88 4.43
C GLY A 47 4.07 6.37 2.99
N VAL A 48 5.05 5.51 2.75
CA VAL A 48 5.18 4.81 1.45
C VAL A 48 3.95 3.94 1.16
N THR A 49 3.51 3.19 2.16
CA THR A 49 2.31 2.34 2.06
C THR A 49 1.05 3.17 1.83
N ASP A 50 0.88 4.28 2.55
CA ASP A 50 -0.27 5.18 2.40
C ASP A 50 -0.34 5.76 0.98
N CYS A 51 0.79 6.20 0.43
CA CYS A 51 0.86 6.69 -0.95
C CYS A 51 0.48 5.60 -1.97
N ASN A 52 0.89 4.35 -1.73
CA ASN A 52 0.55 3.21 -2.59
C ASN A 52 -0.95 2.91 -2.57
N ILE A 53 -1.56 2.92 -1.37
CA ILE A 53 -3.01 2.69 -1.22
C ILE A 53 -3.79 3.81 -1.91
N ALA A 54 -3.40 5.07 -1.69
CA ALA A 54 -4.05 6.22 -2.32
C ALA A 54 -3.98 6.15 -3.85
N MET A 55 -2.83 5.77 -4.41
CA MET A 55 -2.65 5.63 -5.86
C MET A 55 -3.52 4.50 -6.44
N ARG A 56 -3.60 3.34 -5.78
CA ARG A 56 -4.49 2.25 -6.20
C ARG A 56 -5.96 2.66 -6.16
N SER A 57 -6.38 3.35 -5.08
CA SER A 57 -7.74 3.87 -4.96
C SER A 57 -8.06 4.87 -6.08
N HIS A 58 -7.12 5.75 -6.43
CA HIS A 58 -7.28 6.68 -7.53
C HIS A 58 -7.42 5.98 -8.88
N HIS A 59 -6.61 4.95 -9.16
CA HIS A 59 -6.73 4.16 -10.40
C HIS A 59 -8.12 3.51 -10.50
N GLN A 60 -8.59 2.86 -9.43
CA GLN A 60 -9.91 2.23 -9.40
C GLN A 60 -11.07 3.23 -9.58
N ALA A 61 -10.90 4.46 -9.09
CA ALA A 61 -11.89 5.52 -9.28
C ALA A 61 -11.89 6.08 -10.70
N ALA A 62 -10.74 6.15 -11.37
CA ALA A 62 -10.62 6.60 -12.75
C ALA A 62 -11.10 5.56 -13.79
N GLU A 63 -11.19 4.29 -13.40
CA GLU A 63 -11.69 3.18 -14.22
C GLU A 63 -13.23 3.04 -14.23
N ARG A 64 -13.94 3.85 -13.44
CA ARG A 64 -15.41 3.91 -13.40
C ARG A 64 -15.96 5.08 -14.21
#